data_AF-A0A5B8UVW0-F1
#
_entry.id   AF-A0A5B8UVW0-F1
#
_cell.length_a   1.000
_cell.length_b   1.000
_cell.length_c   1.000
_cell.angle_alpha   90.00
_cell.angle_beta   90.00
_cell.angle_gamma   90.00
#
_symmetry.space_group_name_H-M   'P 1'
#
loop_
_entity.id
_entity.type
_entity.pdbx_description
1 polymer ?
#
loop_
_entity_poly.entity_id
_entity_poly.type
_entity_poly.pdbx_seq_one_letter_code
_entity_poly.pdbx_strand_id
1 'polypeptide(L)'
;MKKQNHMSRVIAALKVLLTFGAQHAASLEASKKPYTRSWLDQPSGDRCSVKLAIHPMGHLFEVILTYFVNDQYKVTEKWPATYGWHSNGHLIAIGRTAHIIFDPARKLVLVENIPGNGPVTIDIYHEA
;
A
#
# COMPACT_ATOMS: atom_id res chain seq x y z
N MET A 1 -8.30 -27.29 34.09
CA MET A 1 -7.37 -26.40 33.35
C MET A 1 -6.25 -27.24 32.73
N LYS A 2 -6.15 -27.36 31.40
CA LYS A 2 -5.04 -28.08 30.75
C LYS A 2 -3.74 -27.31 31.00
N LYS A 3 -2.72 -27.95 31.58
CA LYS A 3 -1.35 -27.41 31.64
C LYS A 3 -0.89 -27.12 30.22
N GLN A 4 -0.88 -25.86 29.82
CA GLN A 4 -0.24 -25.48 28.56
C GLN A 4 1.26 -25.75 28.70
N ASN A 5 1.76 -26.69 27.90
CA ASN A 5 3.15 -27.09 27.89
C ASN A 5 4.02 -25.90 27.42
N HIS A 6 5.09 -25.57 28.14
CA HIS A 6 6.00 -24.49 27.75
C HIS A 6 6.51 -24.64 26.30
N MET A 7 6.67 -25.88 25.84
CA MET A 7 7.01 -26.18 24.44
C MET A 7 5.95 -25.68 23.44
N SER A 8 4.65 -25.82 23.75
CA SER A 8 3.60 -25.32 22.84
C SER A 8 3.58 -23.81 22.76
N ARG A 9 3.98 -23.11 23.84
CA ARG A 9 4.14 -21.64 23.84
C ARG A 9 5.33 -21.21 22.99
N VAL A 10 6.46 -21.92 23.06
CA VAL A 10 7.63 -21.65 22.20
C VAL A 10 7.27 -21.86 20.72
N ILE A 11 6.61 -22.97 20.39
CA ILE A 11 6.16 -23.24 19.01
C ILE A 11 5.21 -22.15 18.52
N ALA A 12 4.26 -21.70 19.36
CA ALA A 12 3.35 -20.61 19.01
C ALA A 12 4.11 -19.30 18.76
N ALA A 13 5.07 -18.94 19.61
CA ALA A 13 5.88 -17.74 19.44
C ALA A 13 6.70 -17.79 18.13
N LEU A 14 7.31 -18.92 17.82
CA LEU A 14 8.05 -19.11 16.56
C LEU A 14 7.14 -18.94 15.34
N LYS A 15 5.91 -19.49 15.38
CA LYS A 15 4.93 -19.31 14.30
C LYS A 15 4.60 -17.83 14.09
N VAL A 16 4.35 -17.08 15.16
CA VAL A 16 4.05 -15.63 15.07
C VAL A 16 5.20 -14.87 14.42
N LEU A 17 6.44 -15.13 14.84
CA LEU A 17 7.62 -14.47 14.26
C LEU A 17 7.80 -14.79 12.77
N LEU A 18 7.62 -16.06 12.38
CA LEU A 18 7.72 -16.48 10.98
C LEU A 18 6.61 -15.85 10.13
N THR A 19 5.37 -15.83 10.62
CA THR A 19 4.24 -15.19 9.92
C THR A 19 4.50 -13.70 9.74
N PHE A 20 4.95 -13.01 10.80
CA PHE A 20 5.27 -11.59 10.75
C PHE A 20 6.37 -11.30 9.71
N GLY A 21 7.47 -12.05 9.73
CA GLY A 21 8.56 -11.92 8.75
C GLY A 21 8.10 -12.19 7.31
N ALA A 22 7.27 -13.23 7.11
CA ALA A 22 6.71 -13.55 5.80
C ALA A 22 5.80 -12.44 5.25
N GLN A 23 4.98 -11.82 6.12
CA GLN A 23 4.12 -10.69 5.74
C GLN A 23 4.95 -9.47 5.33
N HIS A 24 6.03 -9.16 6.06
CA HIS A 24 6.94 -8.07 5.69
C HIS A 24 7.64 -8.31 4.36
N ALA A 25 8.16 -9.52 4.14
CA ALA A 25 8.75 -9.89 2.87
C ALA A 25 7.73 -9.74 1.73
N ALA A 26 6.50 -10.21 1.92
CA ALA A 26 5.43 -10.08 0.93
C ALA A 26 5.10 -8.62 0.60
N SER A 27 5.04 -7.74 1.60
CA SER A 27 4.78 -6.31 1.36
C SER A 27 5.94 -5.57 0.70
N LEU A 28 7.18 -5.96 1.00
CA LEU A 28 8.35 -5.45 0.26
C LEU A 28 8.33 -5.91 -1.20
N GLU A 29 7.94 -7.15 -1.48
CA GLU A 29 7.75 -7.62 -2.85
C GLU A 29 6.58 -6.91 -3.56
N ALA A 30 5.48 -6.66 -2.84
CA ALA A 30 4.35 -5.89 -3.34
C ALA A 30 4.76 -4.47 -3.73
N SER A 31 5.64 -3.82 -2.96
CA SER A 31 6.16 -2.49 -3.30
C SER A 31 6.89 -2.39 -4.64
N LYS A 32 7.29 -3.53 -5.24
CA LYS A 32 7.97 -3.57 -6.54
C LYS A 32 7.00 -3.74 -7.71
N LYS A 33 5.70 -3.91 -7.44
CA LYS A 33 4.68 -4.18 -8.46
C LYS A 33 4.00 -2.87 -8.92
N PRO A 34 3.57 -2.79 -10.19
CA PRO A 34 2.70 -1.73 -10.65
C PRO A 34 1.25 -1.99 -10.21
N TYR A 35 0.54 -0.92 -9.87
CA TYR A 35 -0.88 -0.99 -9.52
C TYR A 35 -1.70 0.00 -10.32
N THR A 36 -2.98 -0.31 -10.53
CA THR A 36 -3.91 0.54 -11.27
C THR A 36 -5.24 0.70 -10.58
N ARG A 37 -5.84 1.87 -10.77
CA ARG A 37 -7.23 2.17 -10.40
C ARG A 37 -7.89 2.80 -11.60
N SER A 38 -9.13 2.40 -11.92
CA SER A 38 -9.92 2.98 -13.01
C SER A 38 -11.34 3.26 -12.54
N TRP A 39 -11.93 4.35 -13.00
CA TRP A 39 -13.33 4.71 -12.72
C TRP A 39 -13.91 5.51 -13.89
N LEU A 40 -15.24 5.62 -13.89
CA LEU A 40 -15.95 6.51 -14.81
C LEU A 40 -16.31 7.79 -14.05
N ASP A 41 -15.95 8.95 -14.60
CA ASP A 41 -16.36 10.23 -14.07
C ASP A 41 -17.80 10.54 -14.49
N GLN A 42 -18.76 10.38 -13.58
CA GLN A 42 -20.18 10.44 -13.89
C GLN A 42 -20.65 11.75 -14.56
N PRO A 43 -20.13 12.94 -14.21
CA PRO A 43 -20.54 14.19 -14.84
C PRO A 43 -20.08 14.34 -16.31
N SER A 44 -18.91 13.81 -16.65
CA SER A 44 -18.30 13.95 -17.99
C SER A 44 -18.49 12.72 -18.88
N GLY A 45 -18.69 11.54 -18.28
CA GLY A 45 -18.63 10.25 -18.95
C GLY A 45 -17.20 9.78 -19.24
N ASP A 46 -16.18 10.52 -18.80
CA ASP A 46 -14.79 10.21 -19.11
C ASP A 46 -14.29 8.99 -18.33
N ARG A 47 -13.45 8.18 -18.98
CA ARG A 47 -12.74 7.08 -18.34
C ARG A 47 -11.48 7.61 -17.67
N CYS A 48 -11.46 7.64 -16.35
CA CYS A 48 -10.28 8.01 -15.59
C CYS A 48 -9.51 6.76 -15.16
N SER A 49 -8.18 6.84 -15.18
CA SER A 49 -7.34 5.82 -14.55
C SER A 49 -6.09 6.42 -13.93
N VAL A 50 -5.55 5.72 -12.93
CA VAL A 50 -4.32 6.09 -12.24
C VAL A 50 -3.42 4.87 -12.20
N LYS A 51 -2.16 5.07 -12.56
CA LYS A 51 -1.09 4.10 -12.35
C LYS A 51 -0.29 4.50 -11.12
N LEU A 52 -0.18 3.58 -10.17
CA LEU A 52 0.65 3.69 -8.98
C LEU A 52 1.92 2.86 -9.20
N ALA A 53 3.07 3.51 -9.07
CA ALA A 53 4.38 2.88 -9.07
C ALA A 53 5.15 3.33 -7.83
N ILE A 54 5.98 2.44 -7.31
CA ILE A 54 6.80 2.68 -6.12
C ILE A 54 8.22 2.26 -6.46
N HIS A 55 9.18 3.14 -6.19
CA HIS A 55 10.60 2.91 -6.46
C HIS A 55 11.43 3.08 -5.20
N PRO A 56 12.40 2.20 -4.92
CA PRO A 56 13.36 2.43 -3.85
C PRO A 56 14.27 3.61 -4.18
N MET A 57 14.45 4.52 -3.23
CA MET A 57 15.30 5.72 -3.31
C MET A 57 16.19 5.80 -2.07
N GLY A 58 17.25 4.98 -2.05
CA GLY A 58 18.11 4.83 -0.88
C GLY A 58 17.37 4.17 0.29
N HIS A 59 17.25 4.88 1.42
CA HIS A 59 16.46 4.43 2.59
C HIS A 59 14.98 4.81 2.51
N LEU A 60 14.58 5.54 1.48
CA LEU A 60 13.21 5.97 1.23
C LEU A 60 12.61 5.24 0.04
N PHE A 61 11.34 5.47 -0.18
CA PHE A 61 10.61 5.07 -1.37
C PHE A 61 10.09 6.32 -2.06
N GLU A 62 10.17 6.40 -3.38
CA GLU A 62 9.44 7.36 -4.18
C GLU A 62 8.12 6.72 -4.62
N VAL A 63 7.00 7.35 -4.27
CA VAL A 63 5.66 6.95 -4.69
C VAL A 63 5.25 7.84 -5.85
N ILE A 64 4.80 7.24 -6.94
CA ILE A 64 4.44 7.92 -8.19
C ILE A 64 3.01 7.55 -8.57
N LEU A 65 2.14 8.55 -8.69
CA LEU A 65 0.80 8.42 -9.28
C LEU A 65 0.76 9.11 -10.63
N THR A 66 0.41 8.38 -11.68
CA THR A 66 0.23 8.95 -13.02
C THR A 66 -1.24 8.86 -13.42
N TYR A 67 -1.85 10.01 -13.67
CA TYR A 67 -3.27 10.15 -13.97
C TYR A 67 -3.51 10.21 -15.48
N PHE A 68 -4.54 9.51 -15.91
CA PHE A 68 -5.01 9.45 -17.29
C PHE A 68 -6.52 9.72 -17.34
N VAL A 69 -6.96 10.40 -18.40
CA VAL A 69 -8.37 10.60 -18.73
C VAL A 69 -8.55 10.24 -20.20
N ASN A 70 -9.47 9.34 -20.50
CA ASN A 70 -9.67 8.74 -21.83
C ASN A 70 -8.34 8.22 -22.42
N ASP A 71 -7.59 7.49 -21.59
CA ASP A 71 -6.25 6.95 -21.89
C ASP A 71 -5.19 8.01 -22.27
N GLN A 72 -5.50 9.30 -22.14
CA GLN A 72 -4.54 10.40 -22.32
C GLN A 72 -3.93 10.82 -21.00
N TYR A 73 -2.61 10.93 -20.97
CA TYR A 73 -1.86 11.47 -19.84
C TYR A 73 -2.38 12.85 -19.44
N LYS A 74 -2.52 13.10 -18.13
CA LYS A 74 -2.87 14.41 -17.57
C LYS A 74 -1.78 14.96 -16.66
N VAL A 75 -1.44 14.22 -15.61
CA VAL A 75 -0.51 14.69 -14.57
C VAL A 75 0.17 13.52 -13.87
N THR A 76 1.37 13.77 -13.37
CA THR A 76 2.07 12.89 -12.44
C THR A 76 2.26 13.58 -11.10
N GLU A 77 1.84 12.93 -10.03
CA GLU A 77 2.21 13.27 -8.66
C GLU A 77 3.32 12.35 -8.18
N LYS A 78 4.29 12.90 -7.44
CA LYS A 78 5.35 12.12 -6.81
C LYS A 78 5.67 12.64 -5.43
N TRP A 79 5.96 11.74 -4.49
CA TRP A 79 6.39 12.11 -3.16
C TRP A 79 7.27 11.01 -2.53
N PRO A 80 8.17 11.38 -1.61
CA PRO A 80 8.94 10.40 -0.85
C PRO A 80 8.10 9.79 0.28
N ALA A 81 8.42 8.56 0.68
CA ALA A 81 7.76 7.84 1.76
C ALA A 81 8.77 6.94 2.51
N THR A 82 8.49 6.69 3.80
CA THR A 82 9.27 5.76 4.64
C THR A 82 8.52 4.46 4.83
N TYR A 83 9.24 3.34 4.90
CA TYR A 83 8.65 2.04 5.21
C TYR A 83 8.39 1.89 6.71
N GLY A 84 7.14 1.60 7.06
CA GLY A 84 6.70 1.26 8.40
C GLY A 84 6.51 -0.25 8.56
N TRP A 85 7.02 -0.79 9.68
CA TRP A 85 6.93 -2.22 10.01
C TRP A 85 5.63 -2.60 10.73
N HIS A 86 4.70 -1.67 10.95
CA HIS A 86 3.42 -2.01 11.55
C HIS A 86 2.45 -2.56 10.49
N SER A 87 1.51 -3.43 10.92
CA SER A 87 0.37 -3.88 10.14
C SER A 87 0.72 -4.48 8.76
N ASN A 88 1.56 -5.52 8.75
CA ASN A 88 2.02 -6.24 7.55
C ASN A 88 2.97 -5.46 6.62
N GLY A 89 3.32 -4.21 6.94
CA GLY A 89 4.17 -3.35 6.12
C GLY A 89 3.36 -2.32 5.34
N HIS A 90 3.76 -1.06 5.44
CA HIS A 90 3.11 0.07 4.77
C HIS A 90 4.14 1.17 4.48
N LEU A 91 3.82 2.10 3.60
CA LEU A 91 4.59 3.34 3.43
C LEU A 91 3.86 4.51 4.07
N ILE A 92 4.61 5.38 4.73
CA ILE A 92 4.13 6.62 5.31
C ILE A 92 4.69 7.75 4.47
N ALA A 93 3.81 8.56 3.88
CA ALA A 93 4.24 9.66 3.02
C ALA A 93 4.98 10.75 3.83
N ILE A 94 6.02 11.33 3.23
CA ILE A 94 6.71 12.51 3.76
C ILE A 94 6.15 13.75 3.07
N GLY A 95 5.81 14.78 3.85
CA GLY A 95 5.30 16.05 3.32
C GLY A 95 3.80 16.05 2.97
N ARG A 96 3.10 14.94 3.19
CA ARG A 96 1.64 14.85 3.13
C ARG A 96 1.14 13.79 4.12
N THR A 97 -0.12 13.89 4.51
CA THR A 97 -0.76 12.92 5.40
C THR A 97 -1.41 11.82 4.56
N ALA A 98 -0.61 10.82 4.18
CA ALA A 98 -1.10 9.66 3.44
C ALA A 98 -0.35 8.37 3.83
N HIS A 99 -1.07 7.26 3.84
CA HIS A 99 -0.53 5.92 4.06
C HIS A 99 -0.77 5.03 2.84
N ILE A 100 0.24 4.24 2.47
CA ILE A 100 0.17 3.25 1.40
C ILE A 100 0.25 1.87 2.06
N ILE A 101 -0.87 1.17 2.10
CA ILE A 101 -1.03 -0.10 2.80
C ILE A 101 -1.03 -1.22 1.76
N PHE A 102 -0.12 -2.18 1.91
CA PHE A 102 -0.03 -3.33 1.03
C PHE A 102 -0.97 -4.44 1.55
N ASP A 103 -1.77 -5.01 0.64
CA ASP A 103 -2.46 -6.28 0.85
C ASP A 103 -1.98 -7.29 -0.20
N PRO A 104 -0.81 -7.93 0.04
CA PRO A 104 -0.24 -8.88 -0.91
C PRO A 104 -1.14 -10.10 -1.14
N ALA A 105 -1.96 -10.49 -0.15
CA ALA A 105 -2.84 -11.64 -0.25
C ALA A 105 -3.97 -11.41 -1.27
N ARG A 106 -4.47 -10.17 -1.34
CA ARG A 106 -5.50 -9.76 -2.32
C ARG A 106 -4.93 -9.11 -3.57
N LYS A 107 -3.60 -8.92 -3.63
CA LYS A 107 -2.91 -8.18 -4.70
C LYS A 107 -3.44 -6.74 -4.84
N LEU A 108 -3.65 -6.09 -3.70
CA LEU A 108 -4.17 -4.73 -3.63
C LEU A 108 -3.17 -3.80 -2.93
N VAL A 109 -3.27 -2.52 -3.27
CA VAL A 109 -2.70 -1.44 -2.49
C VAL A 109 -3.80 -0.44 -2.15
N LEU A 110 -3.87 -0.06 -0.88
CA LEU A 110 -4.79 0.96 -0.40
C LEU A 110 -4.00 2.23 -0.13
N VAL A 111 -4.44 3.35 -0.70
CA VAL A 111 -3.90 4.67 -0.43
C VAL A 111 -4.91 5.42 0.42
N GLU A 112 -4.62 5.54 1.70
CA GLU A 112 -5.41 6.30 2.66
C GLU A 112 -4.91 7.75 2.68
N ASN A 113 -5.78 8.71 2.37
CA ASN A 113 -5.48 10.13 2.48
C ASN A 113 -6.23 10.72 3.68
N ILE A 114 -5.50 11.40 4.55
CA ILE A 114 -6.04 12.00 5.78
C ILE A 114 -5.81 13.52 5.72
N PRO A 115 -6.62 14.28 4.98
CA PRO A 115 -6.42 15.72 4.86
C PRO A 115 -6.61 16.40 6.22
N GLY A 116 -5.90 17.51 6.45
CA GLY A 116 -6.03 18.28 7.70
C GLY A 116 -7.45 18.84 7.91
N ASN A 117 -8.17 19.12 6.81
CA ASN A 117 -9.58 19.47 6.80
C ASN A 117 -10.29 18.60 5.73
N GLY A 118 -11.37 17.92 6.10
CA GLY A 118 -12.18 17.09 5.18
C GLY A 118 -12.22 15.62 5.57
N PRO A 119 -12.96 14.80 4.79
CA PRO A 119 -13.09 13.37 5.07
C PRO A 119 -11.80 12.60 4.71
N VAL A 120 -11.52 11.55 5.47
CA VAL A 120 -10.53 10.54 5.10
C VAL A 120 -11.04 9.79 3.88
N THR A 121 -10.17 9.57 2.90
CA THR A 121 -10.48 8.79 1.70
C THR A 121 -9.56 7.59 1.58
N ILE A 122 -10.05 6.50 1.00
CA ILE A 122 -9.28 5.30 0.72
C ILE A 122 -9.44 4.96 -0.76
N ASP A 123 -8.36 5.08 -1.51
CA ASP A 123 -8.28 4.63 -2.89
C ASP A 123 -7.73 3.22 -2.95
N ILE A 124 -8.41 2.34 -3.67
CA ILE A 124 -8.01 0.94 -3.85
C ILE A 124 -7.41 0.78 -5.25
N TYR A 125 -6.21 0.23 -5.29
CA TYR A 125 -5.48 -0.09 -6.51
C TYR A 125 -5.27 -1.60 -6.61
N HIS A 126 -5.36 -2.12 -7.83
CA HIS A 126 -5.20 -3.53 -8.15
C HIS A 126 -3.87 -3.74 -8.87
N GLU A 127 -3.17 -4.83 -8.56
CA GLU A 127 -1.95 -5.22 -9.29
C GLU A 127 -2.28 -5.34 -10.78
N ALA A 128 -1.45 -4.70 -11.62
CA ALA A 128 -1.66 -4.61 -13.07
C ALA A 128 -1.26 -5.88 -13.83
#